data_AF-A0A953BR59-F1
#
_entry.id   AF-A0A953BR59-F1
#
_cell.length_a   1.000
_cell.length_b   1.000
_cell.length_c   1.000
_cell.angle_alpha   90.00
_cell.angle_beta   90.00
_cell.angle_gamma   90.00
#
_symmetry.space_group_name_H-M   'P 1'
#
loop_
_entity.id
_entity.type
_entity.pdbx_description
1 polymer ?
#
loop_
_entity_poly.entity_id
_entity_poly.type
_entity_poly.pdbx_seq_one_letter_code
_entity_poly.pdbx_strand_id
1 'polypeptide(L)'
;MVRIRMKRMGRPHRPFYRISAIEKASRRDGAVLENLGIYDPMATDEAKQLRIDEERIKFWLAKGAQPSDTMMDVLAKRNLVDAAKWKTYRDTKIKARKARAEALAAAGGDKKDKKK
;
A
#
# COMPACT_ATOMS: atom_id res chain seq x y z
N MET A 1 16.28 6.63 2.02
CA MET A 1 15.18 7.25 1.25
C MET A 1 13.95 7.40 2.12
N VAL A 2 13.21 8.48 1.94
CA VAL A 2 11.90 8.70 2.57
C VAL A 2 10.85 7.88 1.83
N ARG A 3 9.94 7.28 2.60
CA ARG A 3 8.87 6.42 2.10
C ARG A 3 7.54 6.90 2.67
N ILE A 4 6.54 7.08 1.82
CA ILE A 4 5.17 7.36 2.25
C ILE A 4 4.48 6.01 2.44
N ARG A 5 4.09 5.68 3.67
CA ARG A 5 3.49 4.38 4.00
C ARG A 5 2.38 4.51 5.04
N MET A 6 1.55 3.47 5.09
CA MET A 6 0.49 3.34 6.08
C MET A 6 1.00 2.68 7.36
N LYS A 7 0.77 3.32 8.49
CA LYS A 7 0.96 2.77 9.84
C LYS A 7 -0.38 2.24 10.32
N ARG A 8 -0.44 0.93 10.62
CA ARG A 8 -1.65 0.33 11.19
C ARG A 8 -1.80 0.78 12.64
N MET A 9 -2.99 1.27 12.93
CA MET A 9 -3.50 1.70 14.22
C MET A 9 -4.87 1.04 14.44
N GLY A 10 -5.46 1.24 15.62
CA GLY A 10 -6.79 0.75 15.93
C GLY A 10 -6.78 -0.60 16.66
N ARG A 11 -7.97 -1.18 16.77
CA ARG A 11 -8.25 -2.37 17.59
C ARG A 11 -8.24 -3.63 16.71
N PRO A 12 -8.16 -4.82 17.31
CA PRO A 12 -8.52 -6.06 16.61
C PRO A 12 -9.88 -5.90 15.92
N HIS A 13 -10.01 -6.43 14.69
CA HIS A 13 -11.23 -6.35 13.86
C HIS A 13 -11.74 -4.94 13.48
N ARG A 14 -11.07 -3.86 13.89
CA ARG A 14 -11.32 -2.49 13.43
C ARG A 14 -10.00 -1.81 13.05
N PRO A 15 -9.45 -2.10 11.86
CA PRO A 15 -8.21 -1.50 11.40
C PRO A 15 -8.40 -0.01 11.09
N PHE A 16 -7.46 0.81 11.54
CA PHE A 16 -7.35 2.21 11.21
C PHE A 16 -5.93 2.48 10.72
N TYR A 17 -5.72 3.35 9.75
CA TYR A 17 -4.38 3.61 9.22
C TYR A 17 -4.05 5.09 9.30
N ARG A 18 -2.82 5.39 9.70
CA ARG A 18 -2.23 6.73 9.54
C ARG A 18 -1.30 6.71 8.34
N ILE A 19 -1.37 7.73 7.51
CA ILE A 19 -0.49 7.93 6.36
C ILE A 19 0.64 8.85 6.81
N SER A 20 1.87 8.37 6.72
CA SER A 20 3.03 9.05 7.28
C SER A 20 4.22 8.99 6.33
N ALA A 21 4.97 10.10 6.26
CA ALA A 21 6.30 10.15 5.67
C ALA A 21 7.33 9.71 6.70
N ILE A 22 8.15 8.73 6.35
CA ILE A 22 9.11 8.12 7.27
C ILE A 22 10.31 7.57 6.50
N GLU A 23 11.45 7.46 7.16
CA GLU A 23 12.61 6.81 6.55
C GLU A 23 12.38 5.31 6.34
N LYS A 24 12.89 4.77 5.23
CA LYS A 24 12.74 3.35 4.88
C LYS A 24 13.25 2.40 5.98
N ALA A 25 14.33 2.78 6.67
CA ALA A 25 14.97 1.96 7.71
C ALA A 25 14.18 1.93 9.03
N SER A 26 13.28 2.90 9.25
CA SER A 26 12.53 2.96 10.50
C SER A 26 11.53 1.81 10.62
N ARG A 27 11.38 1.30 11.85
CA ARG A 27 10.34 0.32 12.23
C ARG A 27 8.94 0.79 11.84
N ARG A 28 8.01 -0.14 11.59
CA ARG A 28 6.64 0.16 11.12
C ARG A 28 5.98 1.28 11.93
N ASP A 29 6.03 1.16 13.25
CA ASP A 29 5.35 2.07 14.18
C ASP A 29 6.26 3.13 14.81
N GLY A 30 7.46 3.34 14.24
CA GLY A 30 8.51 4.20 14.79
C GLY A 30 8.29 5.70 14.62
N ALA A 31 9.39 6.44 14.79
CA ALA A 31 9.42 7.89 14.62
C ALA A 31 9.05 8.28 13.18
N VAL A 32 8.12 9.23 13.07
CA VAL A 32 7.57 9.73 11.81
C VAL A 32 8.15 11.12 11.56
N LEU A 33 8.50 11.41 10.31
CA LEU A 33 8.92 12.76 9.91
C LEU A 33 7.71 13.68 9.87
N GLU A 34 6.64 13.23 9.22
CA GLU A 34 5.40 13.99 9.09
C GLU A 34 4.17 13.09 8.93
N ASN A 35 3.06 13.47 9.56
CA ASN A 35 1.76 12.83 9.37
C ASN A 35 1.01 13.54 8.23
N LEU A 36 0.75 12.80 7.16
CA LEU A 36 0.15 13.33 5.92
C LEU A 36 -1.35 13.06 5.83
N GLY A 37 -1.89 12.20 6.70
CA GLY A 37 -3.31 11.90 6.69
C GLY A 37 -3.70 10.64 7.43
N ILE A 38 -4.95 10.23 7.22
CA ILE A 38 -5.55 9.03 7.78
C ILE A 38 -6.37 8.28 6.71
N TYR A 39 -6.47 6.97 6.90
CA TYR A 39 -7.27 6.07 6.09
C TYR A 39 -8.06 5.12 7.00
N ASP A 40 -9.38 5.21 6.95
CA ASP A 40 -10.30 4.31 7.65
C ASP A 40 -11.03 3.43 6.62
N PRO A 41 -10.61 2.17 6.40
CA PRO A 41 -11.26 1.28 5.43
C PRO A 41 -12.69 0.90 5.80
N MET A 42 -13.10 1.11 7.05
CA MET A 42 -14.39 0.69 7.58
C MET A 42 -15.34 1.87 7.78
N ALA A 43 -15.01 3.04 7.23
CA ALA A 43 -15.91 4.17 7.12
C ALA A 43 -16.82 3.99 5.90
N THR A 44 -18.11 4.29 6.06
CA THR A 44 -19.11 4.19 4.99
C THR A 44 -18.99 5.33 3.98
N ASP A 45 -18.64 6.53 4.45
CA ASP A 45 -18.50 7.72 3.61
C ASP A 45 -17.09 7.81 3.02
N GLU A 46 -16.96 7.95 1.71
CA GLU A 46 -15.66 8.07 1.03
C GLU A 46 -14.81 9.25 1.54
N ALA A 47 -15.47 10.36 1.90
CA ALA A 47 -14.80 11.54 2.46
C ALA A 47 -14.22 11.30 3.86
N LYS A 48 -14.82 10.39 4.64
CA LYS A 48 -14.29 9.98 5.95
C LYS A 48 -13.30 8.84 5.82
N GLN A 49 -13.42 8.04 4.76
CA GLN A 49 -12.55 6.91 4.46
C GLN A 49 -11.11 7.36 4.23
N LEU A 50 -10.91 8.50 3.56
CA LEU A 50 -9.57 9.02 3.28
C LEU A 50 -9.52 10.53 3.52
N ARG A 51 -8.64 10.95 4.44
CA ARG A 51 -8.32 12.35 4.67
C ARG A 51 -6.82 12.52 4.53
N ILE A 52 -6.40 13.29 3.54
CA ILE A 52 -4.99 13.54 3.23
C ILE A 52 -4.73 15.02 3.03
N ASP A 53 -3.53 15.46 3.38
CA ASP A 53 -3.00 16.76 3.02
C ASP A 53 -2.29 16.65 1.66
N GLU A 54 -2.97 17.15 0.63
CA GLU A 54 -2.49 17.05 -0.76
C GLU A 54 -1.24 17.89 -1.01
N GLU A 55 -1.13 19.07 -0.38
CA GLU A 55 0.00 19.98 -0.55
C GLU A 55 1.28 19.36 -0.01
N ARG A 56 1.19 18.79 1.19
CA ARG A 56 2.32 18.12 1.84
C ARG A 56 2.72 16.85 1.11
N ILE A 57 1.77 16.09 0.58
CA ILE A 57 2.07 14.92 -0.27
C ILE A 57 2.85 15.35 -1.52
N LYS A 58 2.39 16.38 -2.24
CA LYS A 58 3.08 16.90 -3.44
C LYS A 58 4.51 17.34 -3.10
N PHE A 59 4.70 18.01 -1.98
CA PHE A 59 6.03 18.39 -1.48
C PHE A 59 6.96 17.18 -1.28
N TRP A 60 6.48 16.13 -0.61
CA TRP A 60 7.28 14.93 -0.38
C TRP A 60 7.57 14.16 -1.67
N LEU A 61 6.60 14.08 -2.59
CA LEU A 61 6.80 13.49 -3.91
C LEU A 61 7.86 14.26 -4.72
N ALA A 62 7.82 15.59 -4.69
CA ALA A 62 8.81 16.45 -5.34
C ALA A 62 10.23 16.27 -4.74
N LYS A 63 10.32 16.00 -3.43
CA LYS A 63 11.57 15.64 -2.75
C LYS A 63 12.05 14.20 -3.01
N GLY A 64 11.36 13.44 -3.85
CA GLY A 64 11.73 12.06 -4.20
C GLY A 64 11.28 11.02 -3.19
N ALA A 65 10.30 11.30 -2.34
CA ALA A 65 9.70 10.29 -1.48
C ALA A 65 9.00 9.22 -2.32
N GLN A 66 9.21 7.95 -1.98
CA GLN A 66 8.63 6.82 -2.69
C GLN A 66 7.42 6.27 -1.93
N PRO A 67 6.19 6.31 -2.49
CA PRO A 67 5.03 5.70 -1.84
C PRO A 67 5.10 4.16 -1.85
N SER A 68 4.38 3.50 -0.93
CA SER A 68 4.13 2.06 -1.03
C SER A 68 3.12 1.75 -2.15
N ASP A 69 3.08 0.49 -2.60
CA ASP A 69 2.13 0.02 -3.62
C ASP A 69 0.67 0.42 -3.32
N THR A 70 0.20 0.15 -2.10
CA THR A 70 -1.16 0.52 -1.67
C THR A 70 -1.35 2.03 -1.62
N MET A 71 -0.31 2.78 -1.24
CA MET A 71 -0.39 4.24 -1.25
C MET A 71 -0.43 4.79 -2.68
N MET A 72 0.28 4.18 -3.63
CA MET A 72 0.17 4.54 -5.05
C MET A 72 -1.25 4.32 -5.58
N ASP A 73 -1.91 3.22 -5.21
CA ASP A 73 -3.32 2.99 -5.56
C ASP A 73 -4.22 4.13 -5.05
N VAL A 74 -3.99 4.58 -3.82
CA VAL A 74 -4.76 5.68 -3.19
C VAL A 74 -4.48 7.03 -3.86
N LEU A 75 -3.20 7.33 -4.14
CA LEU A 75 -2.80 8.58 -4.79
C LEU A 75 -3.27 8.65 -6.25
N ALA A 76 -3.27 7.53 -6.96
CA ALA A 76 -3.76 7.45 -8.33
C ALA A 76 -5.26 7.75 -8.41
N LYS A 77 -6.06 7.26 -7.45
CA LYS A 77 -7.49 7.59 -7.36
C LYS A 77 -7.76 9.08 -7.12
N ARG A 78 -6.81 9.79 -6.50
CA ARG A 78 -6.88 11.23 -6.23
C ARG A 78 -6.20 12.07 -7.31
N ASN A 79 -5.75 11.47 -8.41
CA ASN A 79 -5.01 12.14 -9.50
C ASN A 79 -3.75 12.88 -9.03
N LEU A 80 -3.12 12.44 -7.93
CA LEU A 80 -1.88 13.03 -7.40
C LEU A 80 -0.62 12.42 -8.04
N VAL A 81 -0.76 11.31 -8.75
CA VAL A 81 0.29 10.60 -9.49
C VAL A 81 -0.24 10.13 -10.83
N ASP A 82 0.66 9.80 -11.76
CA ASP A 82 0.30 9.24 -13.06
C ASP A 82 -0.39 7.86 -12.89
N ALA A 83 -1.71 7.87 -12.95
CA ALA A 83 -2.56 6.70 -12.77
C ALA A 83 -2.40 5.69 -13.91
N ALA A 84 -2.16 6.15 -15.15
CA ALA A 84 -2.05 5.27 -16.31
C ALA A 84 -0.76 4.44 -16.24
N LYS A 85 0.37 5.10 -15.94
CA LYS A 85 1.66 4.43 -15.72
C LYS A 85 1.61 3.48 -14.53
N TRP A 86 0.94 3.88 -13.44
CA TRP A 86 0.80 3.02 -12.27
C TRP A 86 -0.02 1.77 -12.57
N LYS A 87 -1.14 1.91 -13.30
CA LYS A 87 -2.03 0.79 -13.65
C LYS A 87 -1.30 -0.28 -14.47
N THR A 88 -0.55 0.11 -15.50
CA THR A 88 0.19 -0.85 -16.33
C THR A 88 1.25 -1.62 -15.54
N TYR A 89 1.99 -0.93 -14.66
CA TYR A 89 2.93 -1.58 -13.75
C TYR A 89 2.23 -2.57 -12.81
N ARG A 90 1.11 -2.16 -12.21
CA ARG A 90 0.31 -2.99 -11.29
C ARG A 90 -0.20 -4.24 -11.99
N ASP A 91 -0.77 -4.09 -13.19
CA ASP A 91 -1.36 -5.18 -13.98
C ASP A 91 -0.30 -6.21 -14.36
N THR A 92 0.88 -5.75 -14.79
CA THR A 92 2.03 -6.63 -15.10
C THR A 92 2.45 -7.44 -13.88
N LYS A 93 2.54 -6.78 -12.71
CA LYS A 93 2.92 -7.42 -11.44
C LYS A 93 1.87 -8.44 -10.98
N ILE A 94 0.58 -8.13 -11.13
CA ILE A 94 -0.53 -9.05 -10.81
C ILE A 94 -0.48 -10.26 -11.74
N LYS A 95 -0.30 -10.06 -13.04
CA LYS A 95 -0.17 -11.14 -14.03
C LYS A 95 0.99 -12.08 -13.69
N ALA A 96 2.16 -11.53 -13.36
CA ALA A 96 3.32 -12.32 -12.95
C ALA A 96 3.07 -13.11 -11.65
N ARG A 97 2.39 -12.50 -10.66
CA ARG A 97 2.03 -13.19 -9.41
C ARG A 97 1.04 -14.32 -9.65
N LYS A 98 0.05 -14.11 -10.53
CA LYS A 98 -0.94 -15.11 -10.92
C LYS A 98 -0.27 -16.30 -11.62
N ALA A 99 0.56 -16.05 -12.63
CA ALA A 99 1.30 -17.09 -13.33
C ALA A 99 2.21 -17.91 -12.39
N ARG A 100 2.88 -17.25 -11.43
CA ARG A 100 3.67 -17.95 -10.40
C ARG A 100 2.81 -18.80 -9.47
N ALA A 101 1.65 -18.31 -9.06
CA ALA A 101 0.72 -19.04 -8.21
C ALA A 101 0.15 -20.28 -8.94
N GLU A 102 -0.20 -20.15 -10.22
CA GLU A 102 -0.67 -21.25 -11.07
C GLU A 102 0.43 -22.31 -11.28
N ALA A 103 1.68 -21.89 -11.53
CA ALA A 103 2.81 -22.81 -11.63
C ALA A 103 3.11 -23.54 -10.30
N LEU A 104 2.99 -22.83 -9.16
CA LEU A 104 3.13 -23.44 -7.83
C LEU A 104 1.99 -24.43 -7.52
N ALA A 105 0.75 -24.11 -7.94
CA ALA A 105 -0.40 -25.01 -7.78
C ALA A 105 -0.26 -26.27 -8.63
N ALA A 106 0.21 -26.14 -9.88
CA ALA A 106 0.51 -27.28 -10.76
C ALA A 106 1.66 -28.16 -10.23
N ALA A 107 2.67 -27.57 -9.58
CA ALA A 107 3.78 -28.30 -8.95
C ALA A 107 3.41 -28.94 -7.59
N GLY A 108 2.34 -28.47 -6.94
CA GLY A 108 1.87 -28.96 -5.64
C GLY A 108 0.98 -30.21 -5.68
N GLY A 109 0.71 -30.77 -6.86
CA GLY A 109 -0.22 -31.89 -7.08
C GLY A 109 0.26 -33.27 -6.63
N ASP A 110 1.54 -33.46 -6.26
CA ASP A 110 2.17 -34.80 -6.15
C ASP A 110 2.60 -35.23 -4.72
N LYS A 111 2.06 -34.63 -3.66
CA LYS A 111 2.45 -34.95 -2.26
C LYS A 111 1.30 -35.34 -1.35
N LYS A 112 0.34 -36.12 -1.85
CA LYS A 112 -0.78 -36.62 -1.04
C LYS A 112 -1.00 -38.14 -1.11
N ASP A 113 0.06 -38.95 -1.29
CA ASP A 113 -0.06 -40.43 -1.28
C ASP A 113 0.98 -41.18 -0.43
N LYS A 114 1.65 -40.52 0.52
CA LYS A 114 2.54 -41.22 1.48
C LYS A 114 2.36 -40.71 2.91
N LYS A 115 1.26 -41.08 3.56
CA LYS A 115 1.29 -41.35 5.00
C LYS A 115 0.34 -42.50 5.31
N LYS A 116 0.97 -43.66 5.42
CA LYS A 116 0.48 -44.94 5.91
C LYS A 116 0.05 -44.83 7.37
#